data_AF-A0A7X8MSM3-F1
#
_entry.id   AF-A0A7X8MSM3-F1
#
_cell.length_a   1.000
_cell.length_b   1.000
_cell.length_c   1.000
_cell.angle_alpha   90.00
_cell.angle_beta   90.00
_cell.angle_gamma   90.00
#
_symmetry.space_group_name_H-M   'P 1'
#
loop_
_entity.id
_entity.type
_entity.pdbx_description
1 polymer ?
#
loop_
_entity_poly.entity_id
_entity_poly.type
_entity_poly.pdbx_seq_one_letter_code
_entity_poly.pdbx_strand_id
1 'polypeptide(L)'
;LVAIIILSLRPLFSINIDPMLALPVGGIVGALAMGKIKNINKYAEVGIAKMSGVAILLLGTGTISGIIANSGLKDVIIDSINSLGLTAFALAPIAGILMSAATASTTSGTAVGSQVFGPTILDLGVQPLNAGAMVHTGATVLDHLPHGSFFHSTGGSVFMEMKERLKLIPYESLIGLAMTIASTIIFGILG
;
A
#
# COMPACT_ATOMS: atom_id res chain seq x y z
N LEU A 1 2.94 19.61 -10.80
CA LEU A 1 4.27 19.79 -11.44
C LEU A 1 5.33 20.25 -10.45
N VAL A 2 5.13 21.38 -9.76
CA VAL A 2 6.13 21.96 -8.82
C VAL A 2 6.55 20.96 -7.73
N ALA A 3 5.60 20.32 -7.03
CA ALA A 3 5.94 19.30 -6.03
C ALA A 3 6.72 18.12 -6.61
N ILE A 4 6.42 17.71 -7.86
CA ILE A 4 7.14 16.63 -8.55
C ILE A 4 8.58 17.06 -8.81
N ILE A 5 8.80 18.27 -9.34
CA ILE A 5 10.15 18.80 -9.59
C ILE A 5 10.94 18.87 -8.28
N ILE A 6 10.31 19.35 -7.20
CA ILE A 6 10.93 19.45 -5.88
C ILE A 6 11.33 18.06 -5.35
N LEU A 7 10.46 17.05 -5.47
CA LEU A 7 10.75 15.69 -5.01
C LEU A 7 11.76 14.96 -5.90
N SER A 8 11.78 15.25 -7.20
CA SER A 8 12.74 14.67 -8.16
C SER A 8 14.17 15.20 -7.99
N LEU A 9 14.38 16.29 -7.23
CA LEU A 9 15.73 16.76 -6.87
C LEU A 9 16.51 15.71 -6.06
N ARG A 10 15.83 14.82 -5.33
CA ARG A 10 16.46 13.75 -4.54
C ARG A 10 17.20 12.74 -5.43
N PRO A 11 16.55 12.07 -6.40
CA PRO A 11 17.26 11.14 -7.28
C PRO A 11 18.20 11.84 -8.29
N LEU A 12 17.91 13.08 -8.71
CA LEU A 12 18.66 13.76 -9.77
C LEU A 12 19.88 14.54 -9.27
N PHE A 13 19.79 15.14 -8.09
CA PHE A 13 20.80 16.07 -7.57
C PHE A 13 21.17 15.78 -6.10
N SER A 14 20.67 14.68 -5.52
CA SER A 14 20.88 14.29 -4.11
C SER A 14 20.41 15.33 -3.08
N ILE A 15 19.52 16.24 -3.47
CA ILE A 15 18.92 17.24 -2.56
C ILE A 15 17.64 16.64 -1.97
N ASN A 16 17.66 16.33 -0.68
CA ASN A 16 16.53 15.76 0.03
C ASN A 16 15.59 16.86 0.51
N ILE A 17 14.39 16.93 -0.09
CA ILE A 17 13.32 17.82 0.37
C ILE A 17 12.16 16.95 0.86
N ASP A 18 11.70 17.23 2.08
CA ASP A 18 10.63 16.48 2.71
C ASP A 18 9.30 16.62 1.94
N PRO A 19 8.58 15.53 1.63
CA PRO A 19 7.23 15.60 1.05
C PRO A 19 6.25 16.50 1.82
N MET A 20 6.35 16.57 3.14
CA MET A 20 5.54 17.46 3.99
C MET A 20 5.75 18.94 3.67
N LEU A 21 6.91 19.31 3.12
CA LEU A 21 7.18 20.67 2.63
C LEU A 21 6.91 20.80 1.14
N ALA A 22 7.33 19.83 0.34
CA ALA A 22 7.20 19.86 -1.11
C ALA A 22 5.75 19.93 -1.58
N LEU A 23 4.85 19.16 -0.95
CA LEU A 23 3.44 19.08 -1.35
C LEU A 23 2.68 20.38 -1.06
N PRO A 24 2.73 20.99 0.14
CA PRO A 24 2.11 22.30 0.39
C PRO A 24 2.69 23.40 -0.50
N VAL A 25 4.01 23.45 -0.70
CA VAL A 25 4.64 24.44 -1.59
C VAL A 25 4.11 24.29 -3.01
N GLY A 26 3.99 23.07 -3.52
CA GLY A 26 3.38 22.81 -4.82
C GLY A 26 1.93 23.30 -4.91
N GLY A 27 1.15 23.14 -3.85
CA GLY A 27 -0.21 23.66 -3.74
C GLY A 27 -0.28 25.19 -3.73
N ILE A 28 0.59 25.85 -2.96
CA ILE A 28 0.70 27.32 -2.87
C ILE A 28 1.07 27.90 -4.24
N VAL A 29 2.11 27.37 -4.89
CA VAL A 29 2.54 27.84 -6.21
C VAL A 29 1.46 27.58 -7.26
N GLY A 30 0.74 26.45 -7.18
CA GLY A 30 -0.43 26.20 -8.02
C GLY A 30 -1.54 27.24 -7.83
N ALA A 31 -1.88 27.57 -6.58
CA ALA A 31 -2.88 28.59 -6.26
C ALA A 31 -2.44 29.99 -6.74
N LEU A 32 -1.14 30.30 -6.65
CA LEU A 32 -0.54 31.51 -7.18
C LEU A 32 -0.66 31.58 -8.71
N ALA A 33 -0.26 30.52 -9.42
CA ALA A 33 -0.32 30.45 -10.87
C ALA A 33 -1.76 30.56 -11.42
N MET A 34 -2.75 30.07 -10.67
CA MET A 34 -4.17 30.22 -11.00
C MET A 34 -4.76 31.60 -10.63
N GLY A 35 -3.98 32.50 -10.03
CA GLY A 35 -4.46 33.81 -9.54
C GLY A 35 -5.43 33.72 -8.35
N LYS A 36 -5.56 32.55 -7.71
CA LYS A 36 -6.53 32.28 -6.63
C LYS A 36 -5.87 32.20 -5.25
N ILE A 37 -4.71 32.84 -5.06
CA ILE A 37 -3.95 32.80 -3.81
C ILE A 37 -4.75 33.27 -2.59
N LYS A 38 -5.68 34.21 -2.79
CA LYS A 38 -6.58 34.72 -1.73
C LYS A 38 -7.50 33.65 -1.16
N ASN A 39 -7.74 32.55 -1.89
CA ASN A 39 -8.59 31.44 -1.47
C ASN A 39 -7.78 30.28 -0.84
N ILE A 40 -6.49 30.45 -0.57
CA ILE A 40 -5.63 29.34 -0.15
C ILE A 40 -6.08 28.69 1.16
N ASN A 41 -6.56 29.48 2.12
CA ASN A 41 -7.08 28.95 3.38
C ASN A 41 -8.30 28.05 3.13
N LYS A 42 -9.21 28.47 2.24
CA LYS A 42 -10.38 27.67 1.85
C LYS A 42 -9.96 26.37 1.15
N TYR A 43 -8.93 26.41 0.29
CA TYR A 43 -8.42 25.20 -0.36
C TYR A 43 -7.73 24.26 0.63
N ALA A 44 -6.98 24.79 1.59
CA ALA A 44 -6.36 24.01 2.65
C ALA A 44 -7.42 23.34 3.54
N GLU A 45 -8.45 24.07 3.94
CA GLU A 45 -9.56 23.54 4.74
C GLU A 45 -10.29 22.39 4.01
N VAL A 46 -10.62 22.58 2.72
CA VAL A 46 -11.21 21.51 1.90
C VAL A 46 -10.27 20.32 1.75
N GLY A 47 -8.96 20.57 1.59
CA GLY A 47 -7.94 19.52 1.50
C GLY A 47 -7.89 18.68 2.77
N ILE A 48 -7.80 19.32 3.94
CA ILE A 48 -7.79 18.65 5.25
C ILE A 48 -9.10 17.88 5.47
N ALA A 49 -10.25 18.49 5.15
CA ALA A 49 -11.54 17.82 5.28
C ALA A 49 -11.62 16.54 4.43
N LYS A 50 -11.10 16.58 3.18
CA LYS A 50 -11.03 15.40 2.30
C LYS A 50 -10.01 14.36 2.77
N MET A 51 -8.97 14.76 3.49
CA MET A 51 -7.95 13.86 4.05
C MET A 51 -8.39 13.18 5.35
N SER A 52 -9.45 13.64 6.02
CA SER A 52 -9.92 13.09 7.30
C SER A 52 -10.19 11.58 7.24
N GLY A 53 -10.87 11.10 6.19
CA GLY A 53 -11.10 9.66 5.99
C GLY A 53 -9.82 8.85 5.82
N VAL A 54 -8.82 9.41 5.11
CA VAL A 54 -7.50 8.78 4.94
C VAL A 54 -6.75 8.76 6.27
N ALA A 55 -6.80 9.83 7.06
CA ALA A 55 -6.16 9.89 8.38
C ALA A 55 -6.74 8.86 9.34
N ILE A 56 -8.08 8.71 9.38
CA ILE A 56 -8.76 7.68 10.18
C ILE A 56 -8.34 6.28 9.71
N LEU A 57 -8.28 6.06 8.41
CA LEU A 57 -7.82 4.78 7.84
C LEU A 57 -6.37 4.47 8.20
N LEU A 58 -5.47 5.46 8.18
CA LEU A 58 -4.07 5.29 8.59
C LEU A 58 -3.93 4.97 10.08
N LEU A 59 -4.74 5.62 10.94
CA LEU A 59 -4.80 5.29 12.37
C LEU A 59 -5.29 3.85 12.59
N GLY A 60 -6.36 3.44 11.90
CA GLY A 60 -6.86 2.07 11.94
C GLY A 60 -5.83 1.05 11.45
N THR A 61 -5.19 1.33 10.32
CA THR A 61 -4.12 0.50 9.74
C THR A 61 -2.94 0.35 10.71
N GLY A 62 -2.50 1.44 11.33
CA GLY A 62 -1.45 1.41 12.35
C GLY A 62 -1.86 0.62 13.59
N THR A 63 -3.12 0.73 14.01
CA THR A 63 -3.66 -0.03 15.15
C THR A 63 -3.69 -1.53 14.87
N ILE A 64 -4.18 -1.93 13.68
CA ILE A 64 -4.16 -3.33 13.22
C ILE A 64 -2.72 -3.85 13.16
N SER A 65 -1.81 -3.06 12.60
CA SER A 65 -0.38 -3.41 12.53
C SER A 65 0.20 -3.64 13.93
N GLY A 66 -0.09 -2.74 14.88
CA GLY A 66 0.34 -2.86 16.27
C GLY A 66 -0.20 -4.10 16.96
N ILE A 67 -1.49 -4.42 16.76
CA ILE A 67 -2.11 -5.64 17.30
C ILE A 67 -1.45 -6.88 16.71
N ILE A 68 -1.29 -6.96 15.39
CA ILE A 68 -0.72 -8.14 14.74
C ILE A 68 0.74 -8.32 15.15
N ALA A 69 1.54 -7.24 15.16
CA ALA A 69 2.95 -7.28 15.55
C ALA A 69 3.19 -7.73 17.00
N ASN A 70 2.21 -7.49 17.89
CA ASN A 70 2.25 -7.91 19.30
C ASN A 70 1.35 -9.12 19.58
N SER A 71 0.90 -9.82 18.54
CA SER A 71 0.12 -11.05 18.65
C SER A 71 0.95 -12.27 18.24
N GLY A 72 0.51 -13.47 18.62
CA GLY A 72 1.11 -14.72 18.12
C GLY A 72 0.87 -14.99 16.63
N LEU A 73 0.05 -14.19 15.93
CA LEU A 73 -0.22 -14.40 14.51
C LEU A 73 1.02 -14.20 13.65
N LYS A 74 1.88 -13.25 14.02
CA LYS A 74 3.16 -13.01 13.34
C LYS A 74 4.01 -14.29 13.35
N ASP A 75 4.18 -14.88 14.53
CA ASP A 75 5.01 -16.07 14.72
C ASP A 75 4.41 -17.29 14.01
N VAL A 76 3.09 -17.50 14.12
CA VAL A 76 2.39 -18.58 13.42
C VAL A 76 2.60 -18.52 11.91
N ILE A 77 2.56 -17.33 11.31
CA ILE A 77 2.80 -17.17 9.86
C ILE A 77 4.25 -17.51 9.52
N ILE A 78 5.22 -17.03 10.29
CA ILE A 78 6.64 -17.31 10.08
C ILE A 78 6.92 -18.82 10.21
N ASP A 79 6.41 -19.45 11.26
CA ASP A 79 6.58 -20.89 11.52
C ASP A 79 5.90 -21.74 10.45
N SER A 80 4.73 -21.32 9.96
CA SER A 80 4.04 -21.99 8.85
C SER A 80 4.90 -21.96 7.58
N ILE A 81 5.53 -20.83 7.26
CA ILE A 81 6.40 -20.70 6.09
C ILE A 81 7.65 -21.58 6.25
N ASN A 82 8.26 -21.59 7.44
CA ASN A 82 9.42 -22.42 7.75
C ASN A 82 9.10 -23.92 7.66
N SER A 83 7.94 -24.35 8.20
CA SER A 83 7.52 -25.76 8.17
C SER A 83 7.18 -26.27 6.78
N LEU A 84 6.74 -25.38 5.88
CA LEU A 84 6.52 -25.68 4.46
C LEU A 84 7.84 -25.72 3.66
N GLY A 85 8.97 -25.42 4.28
CA GLY A 85 10.28 -25.38 3.62
C GLY A 85 10.39 -24.26 2.57
N LEU A 86 9.57 -23.23 2.68
CA LEU A 86 9.55 -22.12 1.73
C LEU A 86 10.78 -21.21 1.96
N THR A 87 11.30 -20.66 0.87
CA THR A 87 12.45 -19.76 0.92
C THR A 87 12.14 -18.49 1.71
N ALA A 88 13.15 -17.93 2.37
CA ALA A 88 13.07 -16.70 3.16
C ALA A 88 12.34 -15.53 2.47
N PHE A 89 12.53 -15.37 1.15
CA PHE A 89 11.89 -14.30 0.39
C PHE A 89 10.37 -14.49 0.21
N ALA A 90 9.83 -15.69 0.42
CA ALA A 90 8.39 -15.99 0.30
C ALA A 90 7.56 -15.31 1.40
N LEU A 91 8.17 -14.92 2.51
CA LEU A 91 7.51 -14.14 3.55
C LEU A 91 6.97 -12.81 3.03
N ALA A 92 7.70 -12.14 2.13
CA ALA A 92 7.29 -10.85 1.57
C ALA A 92 5.96 -10.91 0.79
N PRO A 93 5.81 -11.74 -0.26
CA PRO A 93 4.55 -11.84 -0.98
C PRO A 93 3.42 -12.40 -0.11
N ILE A 94 3.69 -13.40 0.75
CA ILE A 94 2.67 -14.00 1.62
C ILE A 94 2.14 -12.98 2.63
N ALA A 95 3.02 -12.18 3.25
CA ALA A 95 2.61 -11.10 4.14
C ALA A 95 1.69 -10.11 3.42
N GLY A 96 2.04 -9.70 2.19
CA GLY A 96 1.18 -8.85 1.36
C GLY A 96 -0.21 -9.46 1.13
N ILE A 97 -0.27 -10.72 0.70
CA ILE A 97 -1.51 -11.45 0.43
C ILE A 97 -2.40 -11.49 1.67
N LEU A 98 -1.87 -11.99 2.79
CA LEU A 98 -2.64 -12.19 4.01
C LEU A 98 -3.12 -10.86 4.59
N MET A 99 -2.25 -9.85 4.61
CA MET A 99 -2.62 -8.54 5.16
C MET A 99 -3.62 -7.82 4.27
N SER A 100 -3.51 -7.92 2.94
CA SER A 100 -4.56 -7.40 2.05
C SER A 100 -5.88 -8.13 2.21
N ALA A 101 -5.89 -9.44 2.48
CA ALA A 101 -7.12 -10.17 2.77
C ALA A 101 -7.79 -9.64 4.04
N ALA A 102 -7.00 -9.39 5.09
CA ALA A 102 -7.49 -8.86 6.34
C ALA A 102 -8.04 -7.43 6.17
N THR A 103 -7.36 -6.58 5.39
CA THR A 103 -7.73 -5.16 5.26
C THR A 103 -8.62 -4.83 4.07
N ALA A 104 -8.74 -5.74 3.10
CA ALA A 104 -9.35 -5.53 1.78
C ALA A 104 -8.94 -4.19 1.13
N SER A 105 -7.62 -3.98 1.06
CA SER A 105 -7.01 -2.78 0.48
C SER A 105 -5.54 -3.05 0.17
N THR A 106 -5.09 -2.72 -1.04
CA THR A 106 -3.66 -2.82 -1.42
C THR A 106 -2.82 -1.89 -0.55
N THR A 107 -3.28 -0.65 -0.34
CA THR A 107 -2.54 0.34 0.46
C THR A 107 -2.45 -0.08 1.92
N SER A 108 -3.57 -0.42 2.56
CA SER A 108 -3.56 -0.85 3.96
C SER A 108 -2.83 -2.17 4.13
N GLY A 109 -3.06 -3.14 3.25
CA GLY A 109 -2.41 -4.45 3.30
C GLY A 109 -0.89 -4.36 3.16
N THR A 110 -0.41 -3.53 2.22
CA THR A 110 1.02 -3.24 2.06
C THR A 110 1.58 -2.55 3.32
N ALA A 111 0.87 -1.57 3.87
CA ALA A 111 1.30 -0.84 5.06
C ALA A 111 1.40 -1.76 6.29
N VAL A 112 0.36 -2.57 6.55
CA VAL A 112 0.36 -3.55 7.64
C VAL A 112 1.44 -4.60 7.43
N GLY A 113 1.52 -5.19 6.24
CA GLY A 113 2.52 -6.20 5.90
C GLY A 113 3.94 -5.70 6.11
N SER A 114 4.22 -4.47 5.65
CA SER A 114 5.53 -3.84 5.81
C SER A 114 5.85 -3.49 7.26
N GLN A 115 4.88 -3.00 8.04
CA GLN A 115 5.09 -2.66 9.45
C GLN A 115 5.30 -3.88 10.34
N VAL A 116 4.54 -4.95 10.10
CA VAL A 116 4.57 -6.18 10.92
C VAL A 116 5.74 -7.09 10.55
N PHE A 117 5.91 -7.34 9.24
CA PHE A 117 6.85 -8.36 8.74
C PHE A 117 8.11 -7.76 8.14
N GLY A 118 8.14 -6.46 7.84
CA GLY A 118 9.29 -5.78 7.24
C GLY A 118 10.61 -6.06 7.95
N PRO A 119 10.74 -5.85 9.28
CA PRO A 119 11.97 -6.16 10.00
C PRO A 119 12.43 -7.61 9.78
N THR A 120 11.52 -8.57 9.94
CA THR A 120 11.81 -10.01 9.74
C THR A 120 12.26 -10.30 8.30
N ILE A 121 11.60 -9.73 7.30
CA ILE A 121 11.94 -9.92 5.88
C ILE A 121 13.36 -9.43 5.59
N LEU A 122 13.74 -8.28 6.16
CA LEU A 122 15.07 -7.71 6.00
C LEU A 122 16.13 -8.50 6.78
N ASP A 123 15.80 -8.97 7.99
CA ASP A 123 16.68 -9.82 8.81
C ASP A 123 16.98 -11.17 8.14
N LEU A 124 16.04 -11.67 7.34
CA LEU A 124 16.20 -12.84 6.49
C LEU A 124 17.05 -12.58 5.22
N GLY A 125 17.57 -11.36 5.05
CA GLY A 125 18.51 -11.00 3.98
C GLY A 125 17.87 -10.50 2.68
N VAL A 126 16.56 -10.26 2.66
CA VAL A 126 15.88 -9.73 1.46
C VAL A 126 16.19 -8.24 1.31
N GLN A 127 16.61 -7.81 0.12
CA GLN A 127 16.90 -6.40 -0.14
C GLN A 127 15.62 -5.54 0.01
N PRO A 128 15.72 -4.28 0.50
CA PRO A 128 14.55 -3.42 0.70
C PRO A 128 13.70 -3.20 -0.56
N LEU A 129 14.33 -3.07 -1.73
CA LEU A 129 13.64 -2.95 -3.01
C LEU A 129 12.78 -4.19 -3.29
N ASN A 130 13.38 -5.36 -3.10
CA ASN A 130 12.78 -6.65 -3.41
C ASN A 130 11.64 -6.95 -2.42
N ALA A 131 11.87 -6.69 -1.13
CA ALA A 131 10.84 -6.77 -0.10
C ALA A 131 9.64 -5.86 -0.42
N GLY A 132 9.91 -4.59 -0.76
CA GLY A 132 8.86 -3.63 -1.10
C GLY A 132 8.04 -4.06 -2.32
N ALA A 133 8.71 -4.50 -3.39
CA ALA A 133 8.06 -4.98 -4.61
C ALA A 133 7.17 -6.20 -4.33
N MET A 134 7.70 -7.20 -3.63
CA MET A 134 6.97 -8.44 -3.36
C MET A 134 5.79 -8.24 -2.41
N VAL A 135 5.95 -7.47 -1.31
CA VAL A 135 4.85 -7.15 -0.39
C VAL A 135 3.75 -6.39 -1.12
N HIS A 136 4.12 -5.38 -1.93
CA HIS A 136 3.15 -4.59 -2.69
C HIS A 136 2.35 -5.47 -3.65
N THR A 137 3.02 -6.28 -4.48
CA THR A 137 2.32 -7.16 -5.41
C THR A 137 1.49 -8.20 -4.70
N GLY A 138 1.98 -8.78 -3.59
CA GLY A 138 1.20 -9.69 -2.77
C GLY A 138 -0.09 -9.05 -2.25
N ALA A 139 -0.04 -7.76 -1.89
CA ALA A 139 -1.21 -7.05 -1.40
C ALA A 139 -2.30 -6.81 -2.47
N THR A 140 -2.01 -7.02 -3.75
CA THR A 140 -3.01 -6.91 -4.84
C THR A 140 -3.85 -8.19 -5.01
N VAL A 141 -3.49 -9.29 -4.35
CA VAL A 141 -4.17 -10.58 -4.55
C VAL A 141 -5.55 -10.61 -3.91
N LEU A 142 -5.75 -9.94 -2.76
CA LEU A 142 -6.99 -10.02 -1.99
C LEU A 142 -7.50 -8.63 -1.52
N ASP A 143 -7.07 -7.56 -2.19
CA ASP A 143 -7.50 -6.18 -1.88
C ASP A 143 -8.95 -5.85 -2.24
N HIS A 144 -9.57 -6.68 -3.06
CA HIS A 144 -10.90 -6.49 -3.63
C HIS A 144 -11.95 -7.37 -2.95
N LEU A 145 -11.73 -7.79 -1.71
CA LEU A 145 -12.73 -8.54 -0.95
C LEU A 145 -13.92 -7.65 -0.53
N PRO A 146 -15.12 -8.22 -0.33
CA PRO A 146 -16.36 -7.45 -0.15
C PRO A 146 -16.42 -6.53 1.06
N HIS A 147 -15.59 -6.75 2.08
CA HIS A 147 -15.51 -5.88 3.26
C HIS A 147 -14.68 -4.61 3.03
N GLY A 148 -13.98 -4.52 1.89
CA GLY A 148 -13.13 -3.38 1.55
C GLY A 148 -13.84 -2.30 0.76
N SER A 149 -13.41 -1.06 0.97
CA SER A 149 -13.89 0.08 0.19
C SER A 149 -13.55 -0.03 -1.30
N PHE A 150 -12.50 -0.78 -1.66
CA PHE A 150 -12.10 -0.98 -3.05
C PHE A 150 -13.18 -1.73 -3.85
N PHE A 151 -13.75 -2.80 -3.28
CA PHE A 151 -14.83 -3.58 -3.90
C PHE A 151 -16.05 -2.70 -4.24
N HIS A 152 -16.45 -1.84 -3.28
CA HIS A 152 -17.58 -0.93 -3.45
C HIS A 152 -17.27 0.23 -4.40
N SER A 153 -16.04 0.75 -4.40
CA SER A 153 -15.65 1.88 -5.25
C SER A 153 -15.59 1.47 -6.71
N THR A 154 -15.05 0.29 -7.03
CA THR A 154 -14.99 -0.19 -8.42
C THR A 154 -16.37 -0.60 -8.93
N GLY A 155 -17.15 -1.34 -8.14
CA GLY A 155 -18.52 -1.71 -8.52
C GLY A 155 -19.46 -0.51 -8.65
N GLY A 156 -19.41 0.43 -7.71
CA GLY A 156 -20.25 1.62 -7.69
C GLY A 156 -19.97 2.60 -8.83
N SER A 157 -18.73 2.63 -9.34
CA SER A 157 -18.34 3.52 -10.45
C SER A 157 -19.08 3.25 -11.77
N VAL A 158 -19.55 2.02 -11.96
CA VAL A 158 -20.28 1.57 -13.16
C VAL A 158 -21.66 1.02 -12.84
N PHE A 159 -22.17 1.30 -11.63
CA PHE A 159 -23.48 0.83 -11.14
C PHE A 159 -23.66 -0.69 -11.23
N MET A 160 -22.58 -1.45 -11.02
CA MET A 160 -22.57 -2.92 -11.09
C MET A 160 -23.45 -3.52 -9.99
N GLU A 161 -24.24 -4.55 -10.32
CA GLU A 161 -24.97 -5.29 -9.29
C GLU A 161 -24.03 -6.09 -8.39
N MET A 162 -24.40 -6.25 -7.11
CA MET A 162 -23.62 -7.02 -6.14
C MET A 162 -23.29 -8.44 -6.64
N LYS A 163 -24.26 -9.09 -7.27
CA LYS A 163 -24.11 -10.45 -7.83
C LYS A 163 -23.07 -10.50 -8.95
N GLU A 164 -22.97 -9.45 -9.76
CA GLU A 164 -21.97 -9.36 -10.82
C GLU A 164 -20.58 -9.05 -10.25
N ARG A 165 -20.52 -8.14 -9.28
CA ARG A 165 -19.26 -7.76 -8.62
C ARG A 165 -18.60 -8.93 -7.90
N LEU A 166 -19.39 -9.81 -7.27
CA LEU A 166 -18.89 -11.03 -6.64
C LEU A 166 -18.25 -12.01 -7.64
N LYS A 167 -18.71 -12.04 -8.90
CA LYS A 167 -18.11 -12.89 -9.94
C LYS A 167 -16.71 -12.45 -10.33
N LEU A 168 -16.34 -11.18 -10.11
CA LEU A 168 -15.03 -10.64 -10.46
C LEU A 168 -13.93 -11.04 -9.48
N ILE A 169 -14.27 -11.36 -8.22
CA ILE A 169 -13.31 -11.72 -7.17
C ILE A 169 -12.28 -12.77 -7.65
N PRO A 170 -12.66 -13.95 -8.18
CA PRO A 170 -11.66 -14.93 -8.61
C PRO A 170 -10.76 -14.43 -9.74
N TYR A 171 -11.26 -13.57 -10.64
CA TYR A 171 -10.47 -13.03 -11.74
C TYR A 171 -9.47 -11.98 -11.26
N GLU A 172 -9.92 -11.05 -10.41
CA GLU A 172 -9.06 -10.03 -9.80
C GLU A 172 -7.99 -10.69 -8.93
N SER A 173 -8.34 -11.71 -8.16
CA SER A 173 -7.41 -12.51 -7.35
C SER A 173 -6.38 -13.23 -8.23
N LEU A 174 -6.79 -13.80 -9.36
CA LEU A 174 -5.88 -14.47 -10.29
C LEU A 174 -4.91 -13.49 -10.95
N ILE A 175 -5.37 -12.29 -11.31
CA ILE A 175 -4.52 -11.23 -11.87
C ILE A 175 -3.51 -10.76 -10.83
N GLY A 176 -3.95 -10.51 -9.59
CA GLY A 176 -3.07 -10.18 -8.48
C GLY A 176 -2.04 -11.28 -8.22
N LEU A 177 -2.46 -12.55 -8.27
CA LEU A 177 -1.59 -13.69 -8.10
C LEU A 177 -0.53 -13.75 -9.22
N ALA A 178 -0.92 -13.52 -10.47
CA ALA A 178 0.00 -13.48 -11.59
C ALA A 178 1.07 -12.39 -11.43
N MET A 179 0.67 -11.18 -10.99
CA MET A 179 1.60 -10.10 -10.67
C MET A 179 2.54 -10.48 -9.52
N THR A 180 2.02 -11.14 -8.49
CA THR A 180 2.80 -11.61 -7.33
C THR A 180 3.81 -12.67 -7.74
N ILE A 181 3.43 -13.63 -8.57
CA ILE A 181 4.33 -14.66 -9.09
C ILE A 181 5.44 -14.01 -9.93
N ALA A 182 5.09 -13.11 -10.84
CA ALA A 182 6.08 -12.39 -11.65
C ALA A 182 7.06 -11.59 -10.78
N SER A 183 6.55 -10.85 -9.79
CA SER A 183 7.36 -10.11 -8.82
C SER A 183 8.27 -11.01 -7.99
N THR A 184 7.76 -12.16 -7.54
CA THR A 184 8.53 -13.14 -6.77
C THR A 184 9.63 -13.78 -7.61
N ILE A 185 9.39 -14.03 -8.90
CA ILE A 185 10.44 -14.52 -9.80
C ILE A 185 11.53 -13.46 -9.98
N ILE A 186 11.14 -12.21 -10.29
CA ILE A 186 12.10 -11.13 -10.54
C ILE A 186 12.90 -10.78 -9.28
N PHE A 187 12.20 -10.44 -8.20
CA PHE A 187 12.83 -9.88 -6.99
C PHE A 187 13.16 -10.94 -5.93
N GLY A 188 12.57 -12.13 -5.99
CA GLY A 188 12.86 -13.22 -5.07
C GLY A 188 13.92 -14.19 -5.59
N ILE A 189 13.87 -14.54 -6.89
CA ILE A 189 14.74 -15.57 -7.48
C ILE A 189 15.88 -14.96 -8.29
N LEU A 190 15.58 -14.01 -9.18
CA LEU A 190 16.59 -13.45 -10.10
C LEU A 190 17.47 -12.38 -9.42
N GLY A 191 16.91 -11.65 -8.44
CA GLY A 191 17.63 -10.67 -7.63
C GLY A 191 17.63 -9.28 -8.25
#